data_AF-A0A7X7B8Q3-F1
#
_entry.id   AF-A0A7X7B8Q3-F1
#
_cell.length_a   1.000
_cell.length_b   1.000
_cell.length_c   1.000
_cell.angle_alpha   90.00
_cell.angle_beta   90.00
_cell.angle_gamma   90.00
#
_symmetry.space_group_name_H-M   'P 1'
#
loop_
_entity.id
_entity.type
_entity.pdbx_description
1 polymer ?
#
loop_
_entity_poly.entity_id
_entity_poly.type
_entity_poly.pdbx_seq_one_letter_code
_entity_poly.pdbx_strand_id
1 'polypeptide(L)'
;MKIAYFDCFAGISGDMILGALVDAGLELAVLKEDLSLLGLTGYEVVAEHVTKRGISGTKVTVRTEEEKAHRHLADIQRIIGNSGLPEPVKEQSIAVFTSLAEAEAKIHATTADKIHFHEVGALDAIIDIVGAVSGLFRLGIEEVYASPVRTGTGFVKCAHGLLPVPAPAALELLKG
;
A
#
# COMPACT_ATOMS: atom_id res chain seq x y z
N MET A 1 -7.17 -23.50 1.00
CA MET A 1 -6.42 -22.74 -0.02
C MET A 1 -7.35 -21.82 -0.77
N LYS A 2 -7.51 -20.60 -0.24
CA LYS A 2 -8.16 -19.49 -0.94
C LYS A 2 -7.08 -18.56 -1.50
N ILE A 3 -7.20 -18.17 -2.76
CA ILE A 3 -6.20 -17.33 -3.44
C ILE A 3 -6.80 -16.00 -3.86
N ALA A 4 -5.95 -14.98 -4.01
CA ALA A 4 -6.26 -13.76 -4.75
C ALA A 4 -5.42 -13.71 -6.03
N TYR A 5 -6.04 -13.39 -7.16
CA TYR A 5 -5.34 -13.16 -8.43
C TYR A 5 -5.60 -11.73 -8.89
N PHE A 6 -4.55 -10.92 -8.99
CA PHE A 6 -4.63 -9.56 -9.50
C PHE A 6 -4.31 -9.54 -11.01
N ASP A 7 -5.32 -9.23 -11.83
CA ASP A 7 -5.13 -8.91 -13.24
C ASP A 7 -4.75 -7.41 -13.38
N CYS A 8 -3.45 -7.17 -13.46
CA CYS A 8 -2.82 -5.84 -13.44
C CYS A 8 -2.69 -5.22 -14.84
N PHE A 9 -3.63 -5.51 -15.75
CA PHE A 9 -3.58 -5.05 -17.15
C PHE A 9 -3.54 -3.52 -17.30
N ALA A 10 -3.99 -2.77 -16.28
CA ALA A 10 -3.99 -1.31 -16.25
C ALA A 10 -3.04 -0.72 -15.18
N GLY A 11 -2.19 -1.55 -14.57
CA GLY A 11 -1.40 -1.18 -13.40
C GLY A 11 -2.12 -1.53 -12.09
N ILE A 12 -1.52 -1.12 -10.97
CA ILE A 12 -2.03 -1.37 -9.62
C ILE A 12 -1.51 -0.28 -8.66
N SER A 13 -2.32 0.09 -7.68
CA SER A 13 -1.98 0.99 -6.57
C SER A 13 -2.66 0.52 -5.29
N GLY A 14 -2.27 1.07 -4.14
CA GLY A 14 -2.81 0.68 -2.83
C GLY A 14 -4.33 0.83 -2.75
N ASP A 15 -4.84 2.01 -3.08
CA ASP A 15 -6.28 2.29 -3.16
C ASP A 15 -7.04 1.36 -4.15
N MET A 16 -6.42 0.95 -5.25
CA MET A 16 -6.98 -0.03 -6.19
C MET A 16 -7.06 -1.43 -5.57
N ILE A 17 -6.06 -1.83 -4.78
CA ILE A 17 -6.11 -3.10 -4.03
C ILE A 17 -7.24 -3.04 -3.01
N LEU A 18 -7.36 -1.96 -2.23
CA LEU A 18 -8.46 -1.79 -1.29
C LEU A 18 -9.82 -1.84 -2.00
N GLY A 19 -9.95 -1.15 -3.14
CA GLY A 19 -11.13 -1.19 -3.99
C GLY A 19 -11.50 -2.60 -4.42
N ALA A 20 -10.53 -3.36 -4.94
CA ALA A 20 -10.73 -4.74 -5.36
C ALA A 20 -11.14 -5.67 -4.21
N LEU A 21 -10.56 -5.50 -3.02
CA LEU A 21 -10.91 -6.30 -1.84
C LEU A 21 -12.33 -6.00 -1.36
N VAL A 22 -12.72 -4.73 -1.31
CA VAL A 22 -14.10 -4.33 -0.96
C VAL A 22 -15.09 -4.84 -2.01
N ASP A 23 -14.77 -4.72 -3.30
CA ASP A 23 -15.60 -5.26 -4.39
C ASP A 23 -15.75 -6.79 -4.31
N ALA A 24 -14.70 -7.49 -3.86
CA ALA A 24 -14.69 -8.93 -3.63
C ALA A 24 -15.43 -9.39 -2.36
N GLY A 25 -16.06 -8.46 -1.63
CA GLY A 25 -16.91 -8.75 -0.47
C GLY A 25 -16.31 -8.43 0.89
N LEU A 26 -15.17 -7.74 0.97
CA LEU A 26 -14.69 -7.20 2.25
C LEU A 26 -15.58 -6.02 2.68
N GLU A 27 -16.19 -6.12 3.85
CA GLU A 27 -16.95 -5.00 4.40
C GLU A 27 -16.03 -3.82 4.74
N LEU A 28 -16.34 -2.64 4.21
CA LEU A 28 -15.58 -1.42 4.49
C LEU A 28 -15.49 -1.12 6.00
N ALA A 29 -16.53 -1.46 6.77
CA ALA A 29 -16.55 -1.27 8.22
C ALA A 29 -15.45 -2.11 8.92
N VAL A 30 -15.26 -3.37 8.50
CA VAL A 30 -14.22 -4.25 9.03
C VAL A 30 -12.82 -3.71 8.69
N LEU A 31 -12.62 -3.22 7.47
CA LEU A 31 -11.36 -2.60 7.07
C LEU A 31 -11.06 -1.35 7.93
N LYS A 32 -12.06 -0.50 8.17
CA LYS A 32 -11.92 0.68 9.03
C LYS A 32 -11.63 0.33 10.48
N GLU A 33 -12.28 -0.72 11.00
CA GLU A 33 -12.03 -1.22 12.36
C GLU A 33 -10.56 -1.64 12.50
N ASP A 34 -10.03 -2.44 11.56
CA ASP A 34 -8.63 -2.86 11.58
C ASP A 34 -7.67 -1.67 11.51
N LEU A 35 -7.88 -0.75 10.58
CA LEU A 35 -7.04 0.44 10.44
C LEU A 35 -7.07 1.33 11.69
N SER A 36 -8.18 1.36 12.43
CA SER A 36 -8.27 2.12 13.68
C SER A 36 -7.33 1.58 14.77
N LEU A 37 -6.98 0.29 14.71
CA LEU A 37 -6.08 -0.37 15.67
C LEU A 37 -4.63 0.10 15.55
N LEU A 38 -4.27 0.79 14.47
CA LEU A 38 -2.96 1.45 14.31
C LEU A 38 -2.78 2.64 15.26
N GLY A 39 -3.86 3.20 15.81
CA GLY A 39 -3.81 4.40 16.66
C GLY A 39 -3.41 5.67 15.90
N LEU A 40 -3.51 5.66 14.56
CA LEU A 40 -3.27 6.83 13.72
C LEU A 40 -4.54 7.67 13.58
N THR A 41 -4.37 8.97 13.41
CA THR A 41 -5.44 9.95 13.17
C THR A 41 -5.16 10.73 11.89
N GLY A 42 -6.09 11.57 11.44
CA GLY A 42 -5.89 12.40 10.24
C GLY A 42 -6.05 11.65 8.92
N TYR A 43 -6.80 10.55 8.90
CA TYR A 43 -7.18 9.87 7.66
C TYR A 43 -8.66 9.49 7.62
N GLU A 44 -9.19 9.35 6.42
CA GLU A 44 -10.52 8.83 6.12
C GLU A 44 -10.44 7.85 4.96
N VAL A 45 -11.02 6.67 5.12
CA VAL A 45 -11.22 5.71 4.02
C VAL A 45 -12.66 5.77 3.56
N VAL A 46 -12.90 6.00 2.29
CA VAL A 46 -14.24 5.97 1.69
C VAL A 46 -14.28 4.98 0.54
N ALA A 47 -15.41 4.31 0.35
CA ALA A 47 -15.66 3.47 -0.80
C ALA A 47 -16.93 3.94 -1.50
N GLU A 48 -16.89 4.01 -2.82
CA GLU A 48 -18.02 4.35 -3.67
C GLU A 48 -18.06 3.40 -4.87
N HIS A 49 -19.27 2.96 -5.25
CA HIS A 49 -19.43 2.25 -6.50
C HIS A 49 -19.36 3.26 -7.66
N VAL A 50 -18.48 3.02 -8.62
CA VAL A 50 -18.25 3.92 -9.75
C VAL A 50 -18.42 3.18 -11.08
N THR A 51 -18.64 3.96 -12.14
CA THR A 51 -18.53 3.45 -13.52
C THR A 51 -17.59 4.38 -14.28
N LYS A 52 -16.45 3.85 -14.73
CA LYS A 52 -15.46 4.59 -15.51
C LYS A 52 -15.39 4.01 -16.91
N ARG A 53 -15.68 4.85 -17.91
CA ARG A 53 -15.65 4.46 -19.34
C ARG A 53 -16.46 3.18 -19.64
N GLY A 54 -17.58 3.00 -18.94
CA GLY A 54 -18.47 1.84 -19.11
C GLY A 54 -18.12 0.60 -18.27
N ILE A 55 -17.05 0.64 -17.46
CA ILE A 55 -16.67 -0.46 -16.56
C ILE A 55 -17.03 -0.07 -15.12
N SER A 56 -17.81 -0.92 -14.45
CA SER A 56 -18.19 -0.75 -13.05
C SER A 56 -17.15 -1.33 -12.09
N GLY A 57 -17.10 -0.80 -10.89
CA GLY A 57 -16.34 -1.38 -9.78
C GLY A 57 -16.34 -0.47 -8.56
N THR A 58 -15.76 -0.95 -7.47
CA THR A 58 -15.59 -0.15 -6.26
C THR A 58 -14.32 0.68 -6.30
N LYS A 59 -14.46 1.99 -6.10
CA LYS A 59 -13.36 2.90 -5.89
C LYS A 59 -13.23 3.17 -4.40
N VAL A 60 -12.11 2.75 -3.82
CA VAL A 60 -11.69 3.21 -2.50
C VAL A 60 -10.87 4.48 -2.66
N THR A 61 -10.98 5.40 -1.70
CA THR A 61 -10.12 6.58 -1.62
C THR A 61 -9.67 6.73 -0.17
N VAL A 62 -8.36 6.76 0.03
CA VAL A 62 -7.73 7.13 1.29
C VAL A 62 -7.46 8.62 1.23
N ARG A 63 -8.12 9.38 2.09
CA ARG A 63 -7.89 10.81 2.27
C ARG A 63 -7.06 10.98 3.52
N THR A 64 -6.01 11.78 3.43
CA THR A 64 -5.16 12.10 4.57
C THR A 64 -5.06 13.60 4.71
N GLU A 65 -4.97 14.08 5.95
CA GLU A 65 -4.53 15.43 6.23
C GLU A 65 -3.06 15.54 5.77
N GLU A 66 -2.69 16.69 5.17
CA GLU A 66 -1.32 16.89 4.68
C GLU A 66 -0.34 16.89 5.86
N GLU A 67 0.20 15.73 6.20
CA GLU A 67 1.38 15.59 7.04
C GLU A 67 2.58 15.20 6.19
N LYS A 68 3.55 16.10 6.07
CA LYS A 68 4.93 15.75 5.69
C LYS A 68 5.66 15.13 6.88
N ALA A 69 5.05 14.12 7.49
CA ALA A 69 5.70 13.35 8.53
C ALA A 69 6.74 12.44 7.86
N HIS A 70 8.01 12.85 7.91
CA HIS A 70 9.12 12.01 7.51
C HIS A 70 9.26 10.88 8.53
N ARG A 71 8.90 9.66 8.12
CA ARG A 71 9.03 8.45 8.94
C ARG A 71 10.17 7.59 8.42
N HIS A 72 10.92 7.01 9.34
CA HIS A 72 11.85 5.93 9.05
C HIS A 72 11.15 4.58 9.13
N LEU A 73 11.78 3.54 8.57
CA LEU A 73 11.32 2.16 8.72
C LEU A 73 11.07 1.79 10.20
N ALA A 74 11.97 2.21 11.10
CA ALA A 74 11.84 1.94 12.53
C ALA A 74 10.58 2.57 13.16
N ASP A 75 10.13 3.72 12.65
CA ASP A 75 8.91 4.37 13.14
C ASP A 75 7.67 3.60 12.68
N ILE A 76 7.67 3.16 11.42
CA ILE A 76 6.57 2.36 10.85
C ILE A 76 6.48 1.00 11.55
N GLN A 77 7.61 0.34 11.77
CA GLN A 77 7.68 -0.90 12.55
C GLN A 77 7.13 -0.74 13.97
N ARG A 78 7.41 0.40 14.62
CA ARG A 78 6.88 0.70 15.95
C ARG A 78 5.37 0.93 15.92
N ILE A 79 4.86 1.69 14.94
CA ILE A 79 3.42 1.93 14.74
C ILE A 79 2.70 0.59 14.57
N ILE A 80 3.17 -0.25 13.66
CA ILE A 80 2.54 -1.54 13.35
C ILE A 80 2.70 -2.51 14.52
N GLY A 81 3.89 -2.62 15.11
CA GLY A 81 4.17 -3.55 16.21
C GLY A 81 3.33 -3.28 17.46
N ASN A 82 3.16 -2.00 17.80
CA ASN A 82 2.37 -1.57 18.96
C ASN A 82 0.85 -1.52 18.71
N SER A 83 0.41 -1.77 17.48
CA SER A 83 -1.01 -1.77 17.12
C SER A 83 -1.77 -2.97 17.71
N GLY A 84 -3.10 -2.88 17.70
CA GLY A 84 -3.99 -4.00 18.04
C GLY A 84 -4.21 -5.02 16.91
N LEU A 85 -3.51 -4.89 15.78
CA LEU A 85 -3.71 -5.74 14.60
C LEU A 85 -3.36 -7.23 14.89
N PRO A 86 -3.95 -8.18 14.15
CA PRO A 86 -3.54 -9.58 14.20
C PRO A 86 -2.05 -9.73 13.85
N GLU A 87 -1.35 -10.63 14.53
CA GLU A 87 0.10 -10.84 14.33
C GLU A 87 0.48 -11.12 12.86
N PRO A 88 -0.24 -11.97 12.10
CA PRO A 88 0.05 -12.17 10.68
C PRO A 88 -0.04 -10.89 9.85
N VAL A 89 -0.97 -9.98 10.19
CA VAL A 89 -1.11 -8.69 9.51
C VAL A 89 0.07 -7.78 9.82
N LYS A 90 0.53 -7.76 11.07
CA LYS A 90 1.71 -6.98 11.47
C LYS A 90 2.97 -7.46 10.76
N GLU A 91 3.23 -8.77 10.80
CA GLU A 91 4.40 -9.40 10.19
C GLU A 91 4.46 -9.12 8.69
N GLN A 92 3.36 -9.36 7.98
CA GLN A 92 3.30 -9.14 6.53
C GLN A 92 3.40 -7.66 6.16
N SER A 93 2.75 -6.76 6.91
CA SER A 93 2.87 -5.31 6.66
C SER A 93 4.31 -4.83 6.86
N ILE A 94 4.98 -5.28 7.92
CA ILE A 94 6.40 -4.96 8.18
C ILE A 94 7.29 -5.52 7.07
N ALA A 95 7.02 -6.73 6.57
CA ALA A 95 7.77 -7.32 5.46
C ALA A 95 7.66 -6.46 4.19
N VAL A 96 6.45 -6.00 3.83
CA VAL A 96 6.23 -5.09 2.69
C VAL A 96 7.04 -3.79 2.85
N PHE A 97 6.98 -3.15 4.01
CA PHE A 97 7.75 -1.93 4.27
C PHE A 97 9.26 -2.17 4.28
N THR A 98 9.71 -3.34 4.70
CA THR A 98 11.12 -3.71 4.68
C THR A 98 11.62 -3.85 3.25
N SER A 99 10.88 -4.54 2.37
CA SER A 99 11.22 -4.63 0.94
C SER A 99 11.25 -3.25 0.27
N LEU A 100 10.30 -2.37 0.60
CA LEU A 100 10.32 -0.97 0.14
C LEU A 100 11.57 -0.23 0.62
N ALA A 101 11.94 -0.37 1.90
CA ALA A 101 13.14 0.27 2.45
C ALA A 101 14.43 -0.22 1.78
N GLU A 102 14.53 -1.52 1.49
CA GLU A 102 15.69 -2.11 0.81
C GLU A 102 15.83 -1.62 -0.63
N ALA A 103 14.71 -1.52 -1.36
CA ALA A 103 14.69 -0.96 -2.70
C ALA A 103 15.16 0.50 -2.69
N GLU A 104 14.61 1.33 -1.79
CA GLU A 104 15.00 2.73 -1.62
C GLU A 104 16.49 2.85 -1.21
N ALA A 105 16.94 2.03 -0.26
CA ALA A 105 18.34 2.01 0.21
C ALA A 105 19.31 1.80 -0.95
N LYS A 106 18.98 0.91 -1.88
CA LYS A 106 19.79 0.65 -3.06
C LYS A 106 19.84 1.83 -4.01
N ILE A 107 18.71 2.48 -4.28
CA ILE A 107 18.65 3.68 -5.14
C ILE A 107 19.42 4.84 -4.52
N HIS A 108 19.36 4.98 -3.20
CA HIS A 108 19.99 6.06 -2.44
C HIS A 108 21.43 5.74 -1.97
N ALA A 109 21.99 4.58 -2.36
CA ALA A 109 23.30 4.11 -1.93
C ALA A 109 23.54 4.21 -0.42
N THR A 110 22.53 3.79 0.36
CA THR A 110 22.52 3.81 1.83
C THR A 110 22.05 2.46 2.36
N THR A 111 21.74 2.39 3.66
CA THR A 111 21.21 1.21 4.34
C THR A 111 19.73 1.43 4.70
N ALA A 112 18.95 0.35 4.80
CA ALA A 112 17.50 0.42 5.05
C ALA A 112 17.15 1.12 6.38
N ASP A 113 18.00 0.98 7.40
CA ASP A 113 17.88 1.66 8.69
C ASP A 113 18.09 3.18 8.61
N LYS A 114 18.79 3.66 7.58
CA LYS A 114 19.08 5.08 7.34
C LYS A 114 18.16 5.70 6.30
N ILE A 115 17.24 4.94 5.71
CA ILE A 115 16.30 5.47 4.73
C ILE A 115 15.31 6.40 5.42
N HIS A 116 15.20 7.60 4.87
CA HIS A 116 14.09 8.51 5.10
C HIS A 116 13.09 8.29 3.98
N PHE A 117 11.90 7.80 4.30
CA PHE A 117 10.88 7.70 3.27
C PHE A 117 10.35 9.09 2.93
N HIS A 118 10.58 9.52 1.68
CA HIS A 118 10.10 10.80 1.19
C HIS A 118 8.63 10.73 0.76
N GLU A 119 8.22 9.60 0.21
CA GLU A 119 6.89 9.38 -0.38
C GLU A 119 6.17 8.19 0.29
N VAL A 120 6.92 7.14 0.67
CA VAL A 120 6.37 5.87 1.18
C VAL A 120 6.09 5.88 2.70
N GLY A 121 6.60 6.88 3.44
CA GLY A 121 6.39 7.04 4.89
C GLY A 121 5.17 7.89 5.23
N ALA A 122 4.50 8.40 4.20
CA ALA A 122 3.29 9.20 4.33
C ALA A 122 2.13 8.33 4.86
N LEU A 123 1.16 9.00 5.47
CA LEU A 123 0.04 8.35 6.14
C LEU A 123 -0.77 7.48 5.16
N ASP A 124 -0.97 7.95 3.93
CA ASP A 124 -1.70 7.23 2.88
C ASP A 124 -1.05 5.90 2.54
N ALA A 125 0.28 5.87 2.38
CA ALA A 125 1.01 4.63 2.12
C ALA A 125 0.88 3.61 3.26
N ILE A 126 0.87 4.06 4.52
CA ILE A 126 0.63 3.18 5.69
C ILE A 126 -0.78 2.60 5.65
N ILE A 127 -1.79 3.44 5.40
CA ILE A 127 -3.18 2.97 5.34
C ILE A 127 -3.39 2.02 4.16
N ASP A 128 -2.80 2.30 3.00
CA ASP A 128 -2.88 1.46 1.81
C ASP A 128 -2.27 0.06 2.04
N ILE A 129 -1.03 0.01 2.53
CA ILE A 129 -0.31 -1.25 2.72
C ILE A 129 -0.96 -2.07 3.83
N VAL A 130 -1.19 -1.47 5.01
CA VAL A 130 -1.79 -2.19 6.13
C VAL A 130 -3.23 -2.60 5.79
N GLY A 131 -3.99 -1.74 5.12
CA GLY A 131 -5.35 -2.04 4.69
C GLY A 131 -5.41 -3.18 3.68
N ALA A 132 -4.47 -3.24 2.73
CA ALA A 132 -4.38 -4.34 1.76
C ALA A 132 -4.08 -5.67 2.46
N VAL A 133 -3.08 -5.69 3.34
CA VAL A 133 -2.70 -6.89 4.10
C VAL A 133 -3.82 -7.34 5.03
N SER A 134 -4.45 -6.41 5.77
CA SER A 134 -5.61 -6.69 6.62
C SER A 134 -6.76 -7.25 5.79
N GLY A 135 -7.09 -6.63 4.64
CA GLY A 135 -8.19 -7.09 3.81
C GLY A 135 -7.97 -8.50 3.24
N LEU A 136 -6.75 -8.81 2.79
CA LEU A 136 -6.38 -10.17 2.38
C LEU A 136 -6.56 -11.18 3.53
N PHE A 137 -6.08 -10.82 4.72
CA PHE A 137 -6.23 -11.65 5.92
C PHE A 137 -7.70 -11.87 6.29
N ARG A 138 -8.52 -10.81 6.30
CA ARG A 138 -9.95 -10.85 6.63
C ARG A 138 -10.76 -11.66 5.63
N LEU A 139 -10.38 -11.63 4.35
CA LEU A 139 -10.95 -12.50 3.33
C LEU A 139 -10.44 -13.94 3.41
N GLY A 140 -9.46 -14.25 4.27
CA GLY A 140 -8.86 -15.57 4.41
C GLY A 140 -8.04 -15.98 3.19
N ILE A 141 -7.42 -15.02 2.49
CA ILE A 141 -6.53 -15.29 1.36
C ILE A 141 -5.21 -15.83 1.89
N GLU A 142 -4.79 -16.98 1.37
CA GLU A 142 -3.56 -17.68 1.77
C GLU A 142 -2.41 -17.38 0.80
N GLU A 143 -2.71 -17.15 -0.49
CA GLU A 143 -1.70 -16.84 -1.51
C GLU A 143 -2.19 -15.75 -2.48
N VAL A 144 -1.24 -14.92 -2.92
CA VAL A 144 -1.47 -13.84 -3.87
C VAL A 144 -0.68 -14.11 -5.15
N TYR A 145 -1.38 -14.06 -6.28
CA TYR A 145 -0.81 -14.15 -7.62
C TYR A 145 -1.14 -12.88 -8.40
N ALA A 146 -0.31 -12.55 -9.39
CA ALA A 146 -0.57 -11.42 -10.27
C ALA A 146 -0.15 -11.73 -11.70
N SER A 147 -0.85 -11.13 -12.66
CA SER A 147 -0.35 -10.97 -14.03
C SER A 147 0.87 -10.03 -14.05
N PRO A 148 1.66 -9.97 -15.15
CA PRO A 148 2.70 -8.95 -15.30
C PRO A 148 2.17 -7.53 -15.06
N VAL A 149 2.83 -6.78 -14.17
CA VAL A 149 2.39 -5.43 -13.81
C VAL A 149 2.67 -4.46 -14.95
N ARG A 150 1.62 -3.82 -15.47
CA ARG A 150 1.75 -2.71 -16.43
C ARG A 150 2.21 -1.46 -15.69
N THR A 151 3.46 -1.09 -15.90
CA THR A 151 4.11 0.06 -15.22
C THR A 151 3.74 1.41 -15.81
N GLY A 152 3.20 1.45 -17.03
CA GLY A 152 2.91 2.70 -17.74
C GLY A 152 4.16 3.33 -18.38
N THR A 153 4.00 4.56 -18.86
CA THR A 153 5.08 5.37 -19.48
C THR A 153 4.84 6.84 -19.15
N GLY A 154 5.88 7.67 -19.28
CA GLY A 154 5.78 9.12 -19.05
C GLY A 154 6.65 9.57 -17.88
N PHE A 155 6.26 10.67 -17.23
CA PHE A 155 7.00 11.26 -16.12
C PHE A 155 6.07 11.60 -14.95
N VAL A 156 6.58 11.48 -13.73
CA VAL A 156 5.92 11.86 -12.48
C VAL A 156 6.74 12.93 -11.77
N LYS A 157 6.06 13.93 -11.20
CA LYS A 157 6.68 14.94 -10.34
C LYS A 157 6.57 14.49 -8.89
N CYS A 158 7.70 14.30 -8.23
CA CYS A 158 7.78 13.84 -6.85
C CYS A 158 8.84 14.63 -6.06
N ALA A 159 9.18 14.21 -4.83
CA ALA A 159 10.17 14.91 -4.00
C ALA A 159 11.56 14.94 -4.64
N HIS A 160 11.84 13.95 -5.50
CA HIS A 160 13.08 13.81 -6.26
C HIS A 160 13.07 14.57 -7.61
N GLY A 161 12.08 15.42 -7.84
CA GLY A 161 11.90 16.17 -9.07
C GLY A 161 11.07 15.42 -10.10
N LEU A 162 11.42 15.54 -11.38
CA LEU A 162 10.71 14.88 -12.46
C LEU A 162 11.40 13.55 -12.80
N LEU A 163 10.73 12.43 -12.54
CA LEU A 163 11.25 11.08 -12.77
C LEU A 163 10.46 10.36 -13.87
N PRO A 164 11.09 9.45 -14.64
CA PRO A 164 10.36 8.60 -15.57
C PRO A 164 9.47 7.62 -14.79
N VAL A 165 8.39 7.19 -15.43
CA VAL A 165 7.53 6.10 -14.93
C VAL A 165 7.94 4.79 -15.61
N PRO A 166 8.15 3.70 -14.85
CA PRO A 166 8.12 3.61 -13.37
C PRO A 166 9.33 4.28 -12.71
N ALA A 167 9.12 4.80 -11.49
CA ALA A 167 10.19 5.40 -10.68
C ALA A 167 11.24 4.34 -10.25
N PRO A 168 12.49 4.75 -9.93
CA PRO A 168 13.59 3.81 -9.67
C PRO A 168 13.33 2.78 -8.56
N ALA A 169 12.71 3.15 -7.44
CA ALA A 169 12.40 2.20 -6.37
C ALA A 169 11.36 1.15 -6.81
N ALA A 170 10.33 1.57 -7.55
CA ALA A 170 9.36 0.64 -8.14
C ALA A 170 10.02 -0.31 -9.17
N LEU A 171 10.97 0.19 -9.97
CA LEU A 171 11.76 -0.66 -10.89
C LEU A 171 12.59 -1.70 -10.15
N GLU A 172 13.16 -1.34 -8.99
CA GLU A 172 13.94 -2.26 -8.19
C GLU A 172 13.07 -3.38 -7.63
N LEU A 173 11.89 -3.06 -7.08
CA LEU A 173 10.93 -4.04 -6.57
C LEU A 173 10.43 -5.00 -7.65
N LEU A 174 10.26 -4.53 -8.88
CA LEU A 174 9.76 -5.35 -9.99
C LEU A 174 10.75 -6.42 -10.49
N LYS A 175 11.97 -6.47 -9.96
CA LYS A 175 12.97 -7.50 -10.33
C LYS A 175 12.68 -8.87 -9.70
N GLY A 176 11.87 -8.92 -8.64
CA GLY A 176 11.58 -10.14 -7.87
C GLY A 176 12.60 -10.35 -6.77
#